data_AF-A0A6B2TI95-F1
#
_entry.id   AF-A0A6B2TI95-F1
#
_cell.length_a   1.000
_cell.length_b   1.000
_cell.length_c   1.000
_cell.angle_alpha   90.00
_cell.angle_beta   90.00
_cell.angle_gamma   90.00
#
_symmetry.space_group_name_H-M   'P 1'
#
loop_
_entity.id
_entity.type
_entity.pdbx_description
1 polymer ?
#
loop_
_entity_poly.entity_id
_entity_poly.type
_entity_poly.pdbx_seq_one_letter_code
_entity_poly.pdbx_strand_id
1 'polypeptide(L)'
;FTSAAAAARFGLGAAVTEGALQRLAANGRVVQGEFHPAGIGQEWCDAAVLRRLRRRSLAALRHELEPVPPAALAQFLPQWQNLSKHSLRGIDGLVRAIEQLQGATVPASALEKLVLPSRVAGYNPAMLDELTAAGEVIWAGAGSLPGKDGWVSLYLADTAPLLLPPPHPLELTALHQSILDTLSGGYGLFFRQIADQVRATTHPDVLDPQLADSIWELSWSGLLTNDTLGPMRSLLGSGRTAGSTAHRAKRGVPRGRYGSLTAAA
;
A
#
# COMPACT_ATOMS: atom_id res chain seq x y z
N PHE A 1 -17.79 -30.82 -25.62
CA PHE A 1 -17.77 -32.02 -26.49
C PHE A 1 -17.07 -31.68 -27.79
N THR A 2 -16.34 -32.61 -28.39
CA THR A 2 -15.57 -32.34 -29.63
C THR A 2 -16.35 -32.71 -30.89
N SER A 3 -15.96 -32.16 -32.04
CA SER A 3 -16.55 -32.50 -33.34
C SER A 3 -16.40 -33.99 -33.67
N ALA A 4 -15.27 -34.60 -33.30
CA ALA A 4 -15.03 -36.04 -33.47
C ALA A 4 -16.02 -36.90 -32.67
N ALA A 5 -16.31 -36.52 -31.42
CA ALA A 5 -17.27 -37.23 -30.59
C ALA A 5 -18.70 -37.12 -31.17
N ALA A 6 -19.08 -35.96 -31.69
CA ALA A 6 -20.37 -35.77 -32.35
C ALA A 6 -20.49 -36.56 -33.66
N ALA A 7 -19.44 -36.57 -34.49
CA ALA A 7 -19.38 -37.33 -35.73
C ALA A 7 -19.57 -38.84 -35.49
N ALA A 8 -18.82 -39.39 -34.53
CA ALA A 8 -18.93 -40.80 -34.12
C ALA A 8 -20.32 -41.15 -33.57
N ARG A 9 -20.90 -40.26 -32.74
CA ARG A 9 -22.23 -40.46 -32.12
C ARG A 9 -23.36 -40.57 -33.14
N PHE A 10 -23.29 -39.79 -34.22
CA PHE A 10 -24.36 -39.69 -35.23
C PHE A 10 -24.04 -40.41 -36.54
N GLY A 11 -22.87 -41.04 -36.67
CA GLY A 11 -22.46 -41.75 -37.89
C GLY A 11 -22.21 -40.82 -39.09
N LEU A 12 -21.76 -39.58 -38.83
CA LEU A 12 -21.53 -38.56 -39.85
C LEU A 12 -20.03 -38.39 -40.13
N GLY A 13 -19.67 -37.94 -41.33
CA GLY A 13 -18.29 -37.57 -41.66
C GLY A 13 -17.83 -36.32 -40.91
N ALA A 14 -16.58 -36.30 -40.43
CA ALA A 14 -16.05 -35.23 -39.58
C ALA A 14 -16.20 -33.82 -40.18
N ALA A 15 -15.92 -33.65 -41.48
CA ALA A 15 -16.07 -32.36 -42.17
C ALA A 15 -17.54 -31.90 -42.26
N VAL A 16 -18.49 -32.84 -42.41
CA VAL A 16 -19.92 -32.55 -42.45
C VAL A 16 -20.43 -32.13 -41.07
N THR A 17 -19.99 -32.83 -40.03
CA THR A 17 -20.31 -32.51 -38.63
C THR A 17 -19.76 -31.14 -38.24
N GLU A 18 -18.51 -30.85 -38.58
CA GLU A 18 -17.86 -29.56 -38.33
C GLU A 18 -18.62 -28.40 -38.99
N GLY A 19 -18.92 -28.51 -40.29
CA GLY A 19 -19.69 -27.50 -41.00
C GLY A 19 -21.12 -27.32 -40.46
N ALA A 20 -21.74 -28.38 -39.95
CA ALA A 20 -23.04 -28.30 -39.28
C ALA A 20 -22.96 -27.59 -37.91
N LEU A 21 -21.92 -27.86 -37.12
CA LEU A 21 -21.67 -27.21 -35.84
C LEU A 21 -21.36 -25.72 -36.00
N GLN A 22 -20.57 -25.35 -37.01
CA GLN A 22 -20.31 -23.94 -37.35
C GLN A 22 -21.60 -23.19 -37.72
N ARG A 23 -22.51 -23.80 -38.49
CA ARG A 23 -23.84 -23.21 -38.76
C ARG A 23 -24.68 -23.07 -37.49
N LEU A 24 -24.66 -24.07 -36.61
CA LEU A 24 -25.35 -23.99 -35.33
C LEU A 24 -24.77 -22.92 -34.42
N ALA A 25 -23.45 -22.67 -34.49
CA ALA A 25 -22.80 -21.59 -33.75
C ALA A 25 -23.10 -20.21 -34.32
N ALA A 26 -23.12 -20.06 -35.64
CA ALA A 26 -23.57 -18.84 -36.30
C ALA A 26 -25.02 -18.48 -35.90
N ASN A 27 -25.87 -19.51 -35.70
CA ASN A 27 -27.23 -19.36 -35.21
C ASN A 27 -27.35 -19.27 -33.68
N GLY A 28 -26.23 -19.18 -32.95
CA GLY A 28 -26.21 -19.01 -31.49
C GLY A 28 -26.72 -20.21 -30.67
N ARG A 29 -26.87 -21.38 -31.29
CA ARG A 29 -27.34 -22.61 -30.62
C ARG A 29 -26.23 -23.31 -29.87
N VAL A 30 -25.02 -23.33 -30.42
CA VAL A 30 -23.82 -23.85 -29.77
C VAL A 30 -22.75 -22.78 -29.73
N VAL A 31 -21.81 -22.88 -28.79
CA VAL A 31 -20.66 -21.98 -28.64
C VAL A 31 -19.40 -22.83 -28.76
N GLN A 32 -18.40 -22.28 -29.43
CA GLN A 32 -17.08 -22.88 -29.58
C GLN A 32 -16.11 -22.30 -28.53
N GLY A 33 -15.29 -23.15 -27.92
CA GLY A 33 -14.30 -22.73 -26.93
C GLY A 33 -13.70 -23.90 -26.18
N GLU A 34 -12.85 -23.62 -25.21
CA GLU A 34 -12.27 -24.62 -24.31
C GLU A 34 -13.11 -24.66 -23.03
N PHE A 35 -13.96 -25.70 -22.87
CA PHE A 35 -14.91 -25.77 -21.76
C PHE A 35 -14.56 -26.85 -20.73
N HIS A 36 -13.69 -27.79 -21.08
CA HIS A 36 -13.21 -28.84 -20.19
C HIS A 36 -11.95 -28.40 -19.41
N PRO A 37 -11.89 -28.61 -18.08
CA PRO A 37 -10.75 -28.18 -17.24
C PRO A 37 -9.39 -28.77 -17.65
N ALA A 38 -9.39 -29.92 -18.35
CA ALA A 38 -8.19 -30.60 -18.82
C ALA A 38 -7.67 -30.11 -20.20
N GLY A 39 -8.28 -29.08 -20.80
CA GLY A 39 -7.75 -28.43 -22.00
C GLY A 39 -7.68 -29.32 -23.26
N ILE A 40 -8.73 -30.12 -23.52
CA ILE A 40 -8.75 -31.09 -24.64
C ILE A 40 -9.04 -30.45 -26.02
N GLY A 41 -8.54 -29.24 -26.26
CA GLY A 41 -8.70 -28.49 -27.51
C GLY A 41 -10.08 -27.86 -27.68
N GLN A 42 -10.44 -27.53 -28.92
CA GLN A 42 -11.69 -26.85 -29.24
C GLN A 42 -12.92 -27.75 -29.04
N GLU A 43 -13.88 -27.22 -28.30
CA GLU A 43 -15.12 -27.90 -27.97
C GLU A 43 -16.34 -27.06 -28.32
N TRP A 44 -17.46 -27.77 -28.40
CA TRP A 44 -18.78 -27.23 -28.57
C TRP A 44 -19.59 -27.44 -27.28
N CYS A 45 -20.37 -26.43 -26.93
CA CYS A 45 -21.32 -26.47 -25.83
C CYS A 45 -22.63 -25.82 -26.26
N ASP A 46 -23.76 -26.37 -25.84
CA ASP A 46 -25.06 -25.71 -26.06
C ASP A 46 -25.09 -24.36 -25.33
N ALA A 47 -25.52 -23.31 -26.03
CA ALA A 47 -25.48 -21.96 -25.50
C ALA A 47 -26.39 -21.77 -24.27
N ALA A 48 -27.52 -22.49 -24.18
CA ALA A 48 -28.42 -22.44 -23.03
C ALA A 48 -27.85 -23.20 -21.83
N VAL A 49 -27.17 -24.32 -22.07
CA VAL A 49 -26.44 -25.06 -21.02
C VAL A 49 -25.32 -24.22 -20.43
N LEU A 50 -24.49 -23.61 -21.28
CA LEU A 50 -23.39 -22.74 -20.84
C LEU A 50 -23.91 -21.52 -20.04
N ARG A 51 -24.99 -20.88 -20.52
CA ARG A 51 -25.66 -19.79 -19.78
C ARG A 51 -26.18 -20.24 -18.41
N ARG A 52 -26.76 -21.43 -18.32
CA ARG A 52 -27.27 -22.00 -17.06
C ARG A 52 -26.13 -22.31 -16.10
N LEU A 53 -25.03 -22.91 -16.58
CA LEU A 53 -23.84 -23.16 -15.78
C LEU A 53 -23.24 -21.85 -15.26
N ARG A 54 -22.99 -20.86 -16.13
CA ARG A 54 -22.46 -19.55 -15.73
C ARG A 54 -23.34 -18.86 -14.69
N ARG A 55 -24.67 -18.91 -14.85
CA ARG A 55 -25.63 -18.35 -13.88
C ARG A 55 -25.57 -19.07 -12.53
N ARG A 56 -25.48 -20.41 -12.52
CA ARG A 56 -25.36 -21.20 -11.27
C ARG A 56 -24.03 -20.97 -10.57
N SER A 57 -22.92 -20.91 -11.30
CA SER A 57 -21.61 -20.57 -10.76
C SER A 57 -21.62 -19.16 -10.15
N LEU A 58 -22.19 -18.17 -10.84
CA LEU A 58 -22.37 -16.83 -10.28
C LEU A 58 -23.29 -16.79 -9.07
N ALA A 59 -24.37 -17.58 -9.05
CA ALA A 59 -25.28 -17.64 -7.91
C ALA A 59 -24.62 -18.28 -6.68
N ALA A 60 -23.83 -19.33 -6.87
CA ALA A 60 -23.03 -19.95 -5.79
C ALA A 60 -22.01 -18.95 -5.23
N LEU A 61 -21.24 -18.28 -6.09
CA LEU A 61 -20.30 -17.23 -5.68
C LEU A 61 -20.99 -16.04 -5.00
N ARG A 62 -22.21 -15.69 -5.42
CA ARG A 62 -23.02 -14.65 -4.76
C ARG A 62 -23.52 -15.07 -3.39
N HIS A 63 -23.78 -16.37 -3.20
CA HIS A 63 -24.16 -16.91 -1.89
C HIS A 63 -22.98 -16.90 -0.91
N GLU A 64 -21.75 -17.00 -1.40
CA GLU A 64 -20.52 -16.78 -0.60
C GLU A 64 -20.29 -15.30 -0.27
N LEU A 65 -20.95 -14.38 -0.97
CA LEU A 65 -20.85 -12.92 -0.84
C LEU A 65 -22.18 -12.28 -0.38
N GLU A 66 -22.96 -13.00 0.43
CA GLU A 66 -24.27 -12.49 0.88
C GLU A 66 -24.11 -11.19 1.70
N PRO A 67 -24.93 -10.15 1.43
CA PRO A 67 -24.87 -8.89 2.18
C PRO A 67 -25.12 -9.13 3.67
N VAL A 68 -24.19 -8.69 4.51
CA VAL A 68 -24.34 -8.75 5.96
C VAL A 68 -25.08 -7.50 6.47
N PRO A 69 -25.89 -7.62 7.54
CA PRO A 69 -26.46 -6.46 8.19
C PRO A 69 -25.37 -5.47 8.66
N PRO A 70 -25.60 -4.14 8.61
CA PRO A 70 -24.62 -3.15 9.04
C PRO A 70 -24.11 -3.36 10.48
N ALA A 71 -24.95 -3.85 11.38
CA ALA A 71 -24.58 -4.18 12.75
C ALA A 71 -23.53 -5.30 12.83
N ALA A 72 -23.62 -6.32 11.96
CA ALA A 72 -22.63 -7.39 11.90
C ALA A 72 -21.29 -6.87 11.42
N LEU A 73 -21.29 -6.01 10.39
CA LEU A 73 -20.07 -5.35 9.91
C LEU A 73 -19.43 -4.47 11.00
N ALA A 74 -20.24 -3.71 11.75
CA ALA A 74 -19.76 -2.86 12.84
C ALA A 74 -19.13 -3.65 13.99
N GLN A 75 -19.58 -4.88 14.25
CA GLN A 75 -18.98 -5.77 15.25
C GLN A 75 -17.70 -6.46 14.73
N PHE A 76 -17.70 -6.82 13.44
CA PHE A 76 -16.58 -7.50 12.78
C PHE A 76 -15.37 -6.58 12.58
N LEU A 77 -15.59 -5.38 12.03
CA LEU A 77 -14.50 -4.50 11.60
C LEU A 77 -13.47 -4.17 12.69
N PRO A 78 -13.85 -3.79 13.93
CA PRO A 78 -12.87 -3.51 14.98
C PRO A 78 -12.03 -4.73 15.37
N GLN A 79 -12.60 -5.94 15.29
CA GLN A 79 -11.88 -7.18 15.57
C GLN A 79 -10.92 -7.51 14.43
N TRP A 80 -11.41 -7.43 13.19
CA TRP A 80 -10.61 -7.65 11.99
C TRP A 80 -9.44 -6.64 11.87
N GLN A 81 -9.65 -5.40 12.29
CA GLN A 81 -8.63 -4.35 12.36
C GLN A 81 -7.74 -4.44 13.60
N ASN A 82 -7.83 -5.51 14.39
CA ASN A 82 -7.04 -5.74 15.62
C ASN A 82 -7.18 -4.62 16.68
N LEU A 83 -8.30 -3.90 16.69
CA LEU A 83 -8.61 -2.87 17.71
C LEU A 83 -9.22 -3.48 18.99
N SER A 84 -9.70 -4.71 18.90
CA SER A 84 -10.40 -5.40 19.99
C SER A 84 -9.51 -6.48 20.59
N LYS A 85 -9.13 -6.30 21.86
CA LYS A 85 -8.13 -7.11 22.59
C LYS A 85 -6.75 -7.04 21.92
N HIS A 86 -5.75 -6.50 22.63
CA HIS A 86 -4.37 -6.36 22.15
C HIS A 86 -3.66 -7.73 21.99
N SER A 87 -4.07 -8.52 21.01
CA SER A 87 -3.52 -9.83 20.68
C SER A 87 -2.15 -9.71 20.01
N LEU A 88 -1.98 -8.69 19.15
CA LEU A 88 -0.71 -8.43 18.48
C LEU A 88 0.29 -7.82 19.44
N ARG A 89 1.51 -8.36 19.45
CA ARG A 89 2.64 -7.94 20.27
C ARG A 89 3.94 -8.15 19.52
N GLY A 90 4.97 -7.39 19.88
CA GLY A 90 6.29 -7.53 19.27
C GLY A 90 6.31 -7.18 17.78
N ILE A 91 7.44 -7.43 17.15
CA ILE A 91 7.72 -7.05 15.76
C ILE A 91 6.77 -7.79 14.80
N ASP A 92 6.59 -9.09 14.98
CA ASP A 92 5.65 -9.89 14.17
C ASP A 92 4.21 -9.35 14.24
N GLY A 93 3.79 -8.94 15.44
CA GLY A 93 2.49 -8.31 15.64
C GLY A 93 2.37 -6.97 14.92
N LEU A 94 3.46 -6.19 14.86
CA LEU A 94 3.51 -4.94 14.10
C LEU A 94 3.45 -5.19 12.59
N VAL A 95 4.19 -6.17 12.06
CA VAL A 95 4.12 -6.57 10.64
C VAL A 95 2.69 -6.96 10.27
N ARG A 96 2.02 -7.78 11.10
CA ARG A 96 0.59 -8.12 10.89
C ARG A 96 -0.33 -6.92 10.92
N ALA A 97 -0.10 -5.97 11.83
CA ALA A 97 -0.89 -4.74 11.88
C ALA A 97 -0.67 -3.87 10.63
N ILE A 98 0.57 -3.80 10.12
CA ILE A 98 0.91 -3.06 8.90
C ILE A 98 0.30 -3.75 7.68
N GLU A 99 0.44 -5.08 7.55
CA GLU A 99 -0.16 -5.91 6.51
C GLU A 99 -1.67 -5.60 6.37
N GLN A 100 -2.36 -5.50 7.51
CA GLN A 100 -3.79 -5.20 7.57
C GLN A 100 -4.14 -3.74 7.25
N LEU A 101 -3.18 -2.81 7.39
CA LEU A 101 -3.33 -1.36 7.20
C LEU A 101 -2.79 -0.87 5.85
N GLN A 102 -2.12 -1.71 5.06
CA GLN A 102 -1.47 -1.26 3.82
C GLN A 102 -2.45 -0.52 2.90
N GLY A 103 -2.02 0.63 2.41
CA GLY A 103 -2.85 1.51 1.58
C GLY A 103 -3.86 2.40 2.32
N ALA A 104 -4.04 2.24 3.64
CA ALA A 104 -4.83 3.18 4.44
C ALA A 104 -4.00 4.42 4.78
N THR A 105 -4.45 5.59 4.33
CA THR A 105 -3.83 6.87 4.65
C THR A 105 -4.23 7.31 6.06
N VAL A 106 -3.24 7.71 6.85
CA VAL A 106 -3.45 8.25 8.21
C VAL A 106 -2.61 9.51 8.40
N PRO A 107 -2.99 10.43 9.31
CA PRO A 107 -2.12 11.54 9.65
C PRO A 107 -0.81 11.02 10.25
N ALA A 108 0.32 11.53 9.80
CA ALA A 108 1.65 11.19 10.32
C ALA A 108 1.71 11.39 11.84
N SER A 109 1.09 12.45 12.34
CA SER A 109 0.99 12.71 13.77
C SER A 109 0.13 11.70 14.56
N ALA A 110 -0.76 10.95 13.91
CA ALA A 110 -1.61 9.93 14.53
C ALA A 110 -1.01 8.52 14.47
N LEU A 111 -0.17 8.23 13.47
CA LEU A 111 0.32 6.89 13.16
C LEU A 111 0.86 6.16 14.41
N GLU A 112 1.87 6.75 15.05
CA GLU A 112 2.54 6.15 16.21
C GLU A 112 1.90 6.51 17.56
N LYS A 113 0.86 7.36 17.57
CA LYS A 113 0.16 7.78 18.79
C LYS A 113 -1.15 7.05 19.02
N LEU A 114 -1.87 6.78 17.93
CA LEU A 114 -3.24 6.27 17.95
C LEU A 114 -3.35 4.99 17.13
N VAL A 115 -2.80 4.96 15.92
CA VAL A 115 -3.07 3.88 14.95
C VAL A 115 -2.34 2.60 15.31
N LEU A 116 -1.03 2.64 15.50
CA LEU A 116 -0.23 1.45 15.84
C LEU A 116 -0.40 1.02 17.31
N PRO A 117 -0.40 1.93 18.31
CA PRO A 117 -0.59 1.52 19.71
C PRO A 117 -1.97 0.90 20.02
N SER A 118 -3.01 1.26 19.25
CA SER A 118 -4.34 0.63 19.41
C SER A 118 -4.41 -0.79 18.86
N ARG A 119 -3.44 -1.20 18.04
CA ARG A 119 -3.38 -2.53 17.42
C ARG A 119 -2.34 -3.44 18.05
N VAL A 120 -1.20 -2.88 18.48
CA VAL A 120 -0.05 -3.64 18.98
C VAL A 120 0.20 -3.29 20.44
N ALA A 121 0.04 -4.27 21.33
CA ALA A 121 0.33 -4.09 22.75
C ALA A 121 1.82 -3.82 22.97
N GLY A 122 2.13 -2.77 23.73
CA GLY A 122 3.50 -2.39 24.04
C GLY A 122 4.26 -1.80 22.86
N TYR A 123 3.56 -1.24 21.85
CA TYR A 123 4.20 -0.56 20.73
C TYR A 123 5.25 0.46 21.20
N ASN A 124 6.44 0.38 20.63
CA ASN A 124 7.53 1.33 20.81
C ASN A 124 8.08 1.73 19.43
N PRO A 125 8.31 3.02 19.17
CA PRO A 125 8.87 3.51 17.90
C PRO A 125 10.07 2.74 17.33
N ALA A 126 10.94 2.21 18.19
CA ALA A 126 12.09 1.42 17.78
C ALA A 126 11.72 0.17 16.96
N MET A 127 10.53 -0.40 17.18
CA MET A 127 10.05 -1.57 16.42
C MET A 127 9.80 -1.23 14.95
N LEU A 128 9.26 -0.04 14.69
CA LEU A 128 9.02 0.43 13.32
C LEU A 128 10.30 0.93 12.68
N ASP A 129 11.20 1.53 13.46
CA ASP A 129 12.54 1.92 12.99
C ASP A 129 13.34 0.69 12.54
N GLU A 130 13.26 -0.42 13.27
CA GLU A 130 13.91 -1.69 12.90
C GLU A 130 13.41 -2.19 11.55
N LEU A 131 12.09 -2.26 11.36
CA LEU A 131 11.49 -2.73 10.10
C LEU A 131 11.77 -1.82 8.91
N THR A 132 11.76 -0.50 9.13
CA THR A 132 12.04 0.48 8.07
C THR A 132 13.53 0.49 7.70
N ALA A 133 14.43 0.43 8.68
CA ALA A 133 15.88 0.38 8.44
C ALA A 133 16.33 -0.95 7.80
N ALA A 134 15.64 -2.06 8.11
CA ALA A 134 15.85 -3.33 7.43
C ALA A 134 15.29 -3.36 6.00
N GLY A 135 14.50 -2.34 5.61
CA GLY A 135 13.84 -2.28 4.31
C GLY A 135 12.67 -3.26 4.17
N GLU A 136 12.15 -3.81 5.27
CA GLU A 136 10.97 -4.69 5.28
C GLU A 136 9.67 -3.87 5.17
N VAL A 137 9.68 -2.65 5.70
CA VAL A 137 8.56 -1.70 5.66
C VAL A 137 9.00 -0.41 4.98
N ILE A 138 8.15 0.08 4.10
CA ILE A 138 8.29 1.38 3.41
C ILE A 138 7.13 2.26 3.85
N TRP A 139 7.38 3.55 4.00
CA TRP A 139 6.31 4.54 4.15
C TRP A 139 6.27 5.46 2.92
N ALA A 140 5.10 5.98 2.59
CA ALA A 140 4.93 6.97 1.54
C ALA A 140 4.01 8.09 2.00
N GLY A 141 4.33 9.33 1.60
CA GLY A 141 3.43 10.45 1.77
C GLY A 141 2.24 10.37 0.81
N ALA A 142 1.09 10.85 1.27
CA ALA A 142 -0.18 10.88 0.54
C ALA A 142 -0.83 12.28 0.58
N GLY A 143 0.02 13.31 0.57
CA GLY A 143 -0.36 14.72 0.64
C GLY A 143 -0.03 15.39 1.98
N SER A 144 0.17 16.70 1.94
CA SER A 144 0.42 17.53 3.12
C SER A 144 -0.86 17.90 3.85
N LEU A 145 -0.78 18.08 5.17
CA LEU A 145 -1.81 18.70 6.00
C LEU A 145 -1.34 20.09 6.46
N PRO A 146 -2.25 20.98 6.92
CA PRO A 146 -1.85 22.26 7.49
C PRO A 146 -0.83 22.11 8.62
N GLY A 147 0.15 23.02 8.67
CA GLY A 147 1.23 22.98 9.66
C GLY A 147 2.41 22.12 9.22
N LYS A 148 2.83 21.19 10.07
CA LYS A 148 3.99 20.29 9.85
C LYS A 148 3.58 18.83 9.72
N ASP A 149 2.32 18.56 9.40
CA ASP A 149 1.73 17.23 9.34
C ASP A 149 1.45 16.83 7.89
N GLY A 150 1.19 15.56 7.67
CA GLY A 150 0.90 15.01 6.35
C GLY A 150 0.16 13.70 6.45
N TRP A 151 -0.46 13.28 5.35
CA TRP A 151 -0.98 11.93 5.21
C TRP A 151 0.16 10.99 4.87
N VAL A 152 0.18 9.84 5.53
CA VAL A 152 1.16 8.77 5.28
C VAL A 152 0.46 7.43 5.22
N SER A 153 1.05 6.52 4.47
CA SER A 153 0.66 5.11 4.40
C SER A 153 1.90 4.24 4.62
N LEU A 154 1.71 3.07 5.22
CA LEU A 154 2.75 2.06 5.39
C LEU A 154 2.53 0.91 4.41
N TYR A 155 3.62 0.31 3.95
CA TYR A 155 3.62 -0.81 3.03
C TYR A 155 4.71 -1.81 3.43
N LEU A 156 4.44 -3.10 3.24
CA LEU A 156 5.49 -4.11 3.21
C LEU A 156 6.21 -4.01 1.87
N ALA A 157 7.54 -4.14 1.90
CA ALA A 157 8.39 -3.89 0.74
C ALA A 157 8.08 -4.79 -0.47
N ASP A 158 7.66 -6.03 -0.21
CA ASP A 158 7.26 -7.01 -1.24
C ASP A 158 5.96 -6.63 -1.96
N THR A 159 5.00 -6.05 -1.25
CA THR A 159 3.70 -5.63 -1.80
C THR A 159 3.65 -4.17 -2.25
N ALA A 160 4.62 -3.34 -1.83
CA ALA A 160 4.66 -1.91 -2.15
C ALA A 160 4.53 -1.61 -3.66
N PRO A 161 5.19 -2.31 -4.59
CA PRO A 161 5.05 -2.05 -6.03
C PRO A 161 3.62 -2.25 -6.57
N LEU A 162 2.78 -3.02 -5.88
CA LEU A 162 1.39 -3.29 -6.27
C LEU A 162 0.39 -2.34 -5.62
N LEU A 163 0.74 -1.76 -4.46
CA LEU A 163 -0.18 -1.02 -3.60
C LEU A 163 0.10 0.48 -3.53
N LEU A 164 1.31 0.92 -3.90
CA LEU A 164 1.67 2.34 -3.88
C LEU A 164 0.81 3.10 -4.91
N PRO A 165 0.05 4.13 -4.48
CA PRO A 165 -0.67 4.98 -5.40
C PRO A 165 0.32 5.82 -6.22
N PRO A 166 -0.10 6.36 -7.38
CA PRO A 166 0.70 7.34 -8.09
C PRO A 166 0.97 8.55 -7.17
N PRO A 167 2.15 9.19 -7.26
CA PRO A 167 2.46 10.38 -6.49
C PRO A 167 1.40 11.47 -6.68
N HIS A 168 1.12 12.21 -5.61
CA HIS A 168 0.22 13.35 -5.66
C HIS A 168 0.79 14.44 -6.56
N PRO A 169 -0.07 15.15 -7.34
CA PRO A 169 0.39 16.25 -8.18
C PRO A 169 1.15 17.31 -7.37
N LEU A 170 2.36 17.61 -7.82
CA LEU A 170 3.22 18.66 -7.27
C LEU A 170 3.87 19.39 -8.44
N GLU A 171 3.79 20.72 -8.45
CA GLU A 171 4.55 21.52 -9.41
C GLU A 171 6.03 21.51 -9.00
N LEU A 172 6.86 20.84 -9.80
CA LEU A 172 8.28 20.70 -9.51
C LEU A 172 9.00 22.02 -9.77
N THR A 173 9.68 22.52 -8.73
CA THR A 173 10.61 23.64 -8.85
C THR A 173 11.96 23.16 -9.39
N ALA A 174 12.84 24.08 -9.79
CA ALA A 174 14.21 23.72 -10.18
C ALA A 174 14.96 22.99 -9.06
N LEU A 175 14.72 23.38 -7.79
CA LEU A 175 15.32 22.71 -6.63
C LEU A 175 14.75 21.30 -6.45
N HIS A 176 13.45 21.09 -6.63
CA HIS A 176 12.85 19.76 -6.61
C HIS A 176 13.47 18.84 -7.66
N GLN A 177 13.58 19.33 -8.90
CA GLN A 177 14.18 18.56 -9.98
C GLN A 177 15.64 18.20 -9.66
N SER A 178 16.42 19.17 -9.18
CA SER A 178 17.82 18.91 -8.80
C SER A 178 17.97 17.85 -7.70
N ILE A 179 17.06 17.82 -6.72
CA ILE A 179 17.06 16.79 -5.66
C ILE A 179 16.74 15.41 -6.26
N LEU A 180 15.72 15.34 -7.12
CA LEU A 180 15.33 14.08 -7.78
C LEU A 180 16.45 13.55 -8.69
N ASP A 181 17.10 14.44 -9.45
CA ASP A 181 18.23 14.08 -10.32
C ASP A 181 19.40 13.52 -9.51
N THR A 182 19.68 14.10 -8.34
CA THR A 182 20.71 13.62 -7.40
C THR A 182 20.44 12.18 -6.92
N LEU A 183 19.16 11.81 -6.81
CA LEU A 183 18.70 10.49 -6.34
C LEU A 183 18.43 9.50 -7.49
N SER A 184 18.62 9.91 -8.75
CA SER A 184 18.35 9.09 -9.93
C SER A 184 19.21 7.82 -10.02
N GLY A 185 20.33 7.76 -9.28
CA GLY A 185 21.22 6.60 -9.20
C GLY A 185 20.60 5.37 -8.52
N GLY A 186 19.41 5.47 -7.93
CA GLY A 186 18.66 4.34 -7.37
C GLY A 186 19.11 3.88 -5.98
N TYR A 187 19.93 4.68 -5.30
CA TYR A 187 20.38 4.45 -3.93
C TYR A 187 19.96 5.59 -3.00
N GLY A 188 19.87 5.30 -1.71
CA GLY A 188 19.63 6.30 -0.67
C GLY A 188 20.85 7.20 -0.46
N LEU A 189 20.60 8.48 -0.22
CA LEU A 189 21.64 9.45 0.16
C LEU A 189 21.28 10.09 1.50
N PHE A 190 22.29 10.33 2.33
CA PHE A 190 22.12 11.14 3.52
C PHE A 190 21.91 12.61 3.13
N PHE A 191 21.17 13.35 3.97
CA PHE A 191 20.87 14.77 3.74
C PHE A 191 22.10 15.62 3.39
N ARG A 192 23.24 15.39 4.04
CA ARG A 192 24.49 16.12 3.76
C ARG A 192 25.01 15.84 2.35
N GLN A 193 24.95 14.59 1.89
CA GLN A 193 25.36 14.23 0.54
C GLN A 193 24.46 14.86 -0.51
N ILE A 194 23.14 14.90 -0.26
CA ILE A 194 22.20 15.61 -1.14
C ILE A 194 22.53 17.10 -1.18
N ALA A 195 22.74 17.72 -0.01
CA ALA A 195 23.06 19.14 0.08
C ALA A 195 24.36 19.50 -0.65
N ASP A 196 25.42 18.70 -0.47
CA ASP A 196 26.71 18.95 -1.09
C ASP A 196 26.63 18.80 -2.62
N GLN A 197 25.93 17.79 -3.13
CA GLN A 197 25.76 17.59 -4.57
C GLN A 197 24.93 18.71 -5.20
N VAL A 198 23.77 19.05 -4.61
CA VAL A 198 22.90 20.13 -5.11
C VAL A 198 23.63 21.48 -5.12
N ARG A 199 24.41 21.79 -4.08
CA ARG A 199 25.22 23.03 -4.03
C ARG A 199 26.36 23.04 -5.04
N ALA A 200 26.99 21.90 -5.28
CA ALA A 200 28.08 21.80 -6.23
C ALA A 200 27.63 21.99 -7.69
N THR A 201 26.38 21.62 -8.02
CA THR A 201 25.93 21.56 -9.42
C THR A 201 24.98 22.67 -9.83
N THR A 202 23.95 22.97 -9.03
CA THR A 202 22.76 23.70 -9.50
C THR A 202 22.38 24.87 -8.60
N HIS A 203 22.57 24.74 -7.28
CA HIS A 203 22.10 25.72 -6.30
C HIS A 203 23.15 26.00 -5.21
N PRO A 204 24.25 26.71 -5.52
CA PRO A 204 25.37 26.92 -4.59
C PRO A 204 24.96 27.65 -3.30
N ASP A 205 23.97 28.54 -3.38
CA ASP A 205 23.52 29.36 -2.25
C ASP A 205 22.35 28.77 -1.45
N VAL A 206 21.89 27.54 -1.78
CA VAL A 206 20.74 26.94 -1.07
C VAL A 206 21.06 26.65 0.39
N LEU A 207 20.20 27.13 1.29
CA LEU A 207 20.37 26.91 2.72
C LEU A 207 19.76 25.56 3.15
N ASP A 208 20.30 24.96 4.21
CA ASP A 208 19.80 23.69 4.76
C ASP A 208 18.27 23.71 5.01
N PRO A 209 17.64 24.77 5.56
CA PRO A 209 16.19 24.80 5.77
C PRO A 209 15.39 24.75 4.46
N GLN A 210 15.82 25.50 3.43
CA GLN A 210 15.14 25.51 2.13
C GLN A 210 15.20 24.14 1.46
N LEU A 211 16.37 23.49 1.54
CA LEU A 211 16.55 22.12 1.04
C LEU A 211 15.67 21.13 1.81
N ALA A 212 15.61 21.25 3.14
CA ALA A 212 14.78 20.38 3.98
C ALA A 212 13.29 20.55 3.67
N ASP A 213 12.81 21.78 3.47
CA ASP A 213 11.43 22.07 3.10
C ASP A 213 11.09 21.42 1.76
N SER A 214 11.94 21.58 0.74
CA SER A 214 11.78 20.93 -0.57
C SER A 214 11.77 19.39 -0.50
N ILE A 215 12.62 18.79 0.34
CA ILE A 215 12.60 17.33 0.56
C ILE A 215 11.27 16.90 1.20
N TRP A 216 10.72 17.69 2.13
CA TRP A 216 9.42 17.38 2.73
C TRP A 216 8.26 17.55 1.75
N GLU A 217 8.26 18.57 0.90
CA GLU A 217 7.27 18.73 -0.16
C GLU A 217 7.26 17.51 -1.10
N LEU A 218 8.44 17.06 -1.53
CA LEU A 218 8.61 15.84 -2.33
C LEU A 218 8.16 14.59 -1.56
N SER A 219 8.51 14.48 -0.28
CA SER A 219 8.12 13.33 0.55
C SER A 219 6.60 13.25 0.75
N TRP A 220 5.94 14.38 1.00
CA TRP A 220 4.49 14.45 1.13
C TRP A 220 3.76 14.17 -0.17
N SER A 221 4.33 14.55 -1.31
CA SER A 221 3.79 14.16 -2.61
C SER A 221 3.92 12.65 -2.91
N GLY A 222 4.75 11.92 -2.15
CA GLY A 222 5.04 10.51 -2.40
C GLY A 222 6.13 10.27 -3.46
N LEU A 223 6.83 11.33 -3.90
CA LEU A 223 7.97 11.22 -4.81
C LEU A 223 9.26 10.78 -4.11
N LEU A 224 9.36 11.01 -2.80
CA LEU A 224 10.49 10.61 -1.98
C LEU A 224 10.03 9.88 -0.72
N THR A 225 10.92 9.05 -0.19
CA THR A 225 10.76 8.37 1.10
C THR A 225 12.12 8.28 1.83
N ASN A 226 12.10 7.82 3.07
CA ASN A 226 13.29 7.57 3.88
C ASN A 226 13.20 6.18 4.55
N ASP A 227 14.36 5.62 4.87
CA ASP A 227 14.56 4.34 5.54
C ASP A 227 14.25 4.34 7.05
N THR A 228 13.87 5.49 7.63
CA THR A 228 13.44 5.59 9.03
C THR A 228 12.31 6.59 9.21
N LEU A 229 11.63 6.54 10.36
CA LEU A 229 10.68 7.59 10.77
C LEU A 229 11.29 8.65 11.69
N GLY A 230 12.58 8.54 12.03
CA GLY A 230 13.27 9.50 12.89
C GLY A 230 13.14 10.97 12.42
N PRO A 231 13.42 11.29 11.14
CA PRO A 231 13.24 12.63 10.59
C PRO A 231 11.79 13.12 10.69
N MET A 232 10.81 12.25 10.41
CA MET A 232 9.38 12.58 10.52
C MET A 232 8.97 12.91 11.94
N ARG A 233 9.40 12.10 12.92
CA ARG A 233 9.16 12.38 14.34
C ARG A 233 9.77 13.71 14.77
N SER A 234 10.96 14.04 14.28
CA SER A 234 11.60 15.33 14.53
C SER A 234 10.80 16.50 13.95
N LEU A 235 10.34 16.38 12.70
CA LEU A 235 9.49 17.38 12.06
C LEU A 235 8.21 17.62 12.88
N LEU A 236 7.49 16.54 13.21
CA LEU A 236 6.24 16.59 13.99
C LEU A 236 6.47 17.12 15.43
N GLY A 237 7.60 16.77 16.05
CA GLY A 237 7.96 17.20 17.40
C GLY A 237 8.44 18.66 17.49
N SER A 238 8.90 19.23 16.37
CA SER A 238 9.36 20.62 16.28
C SER A 238 8.22 21.66 16.28
N GLY A 239 6.97 21.21 16.14
CA GLY A 239 5.75 22.02 16.22
C GLY A 239 5.46 22.50 17.65
N ARG A 240 6.07 23.62 18.06
CA ARG A 240 5.89 24.20 19.41
C ARG A 240 4.59 24.98 19.59
N THR A 241 3.87 25.27 18.50
CA THR A 241 2.62 26.03 18.48
C THR A 241 1.38 25.12 18.43
N ALA A 242 0.30 25.56 19.09
CA ALA A 242 -1.01 24.90 18.97
C ALA A 242 -1.47 24.90 17.51
N GLY A 243 -1.96 23.76 17.01
CA GLY A 243 -2.41 23.60 15.62
C GLY A 243 -1.31 23.24 14.61
N SER A 244 -0.05 23.05 15.03
CA SER A 244 1.05 22.67 14.13
C SER A 244 0.99 21.22 13.63
N THR A 245 0.23 20.35 14.30
CA THR A 245 -0.02 18.95 13.91
C THR A 245 -1.47 18.60 14.22
N ALA A 246 -2.10 17.72 13.44
CA ALA A 246 -3.49 17.29 13.68
C ALA A 246 -3.67 16.62 15.05
N HIS A 247 -2.66 15.86 15.50
CA HIS A 247 -2.66 15.20 16.80
C HIS A 247 -1.44 15.60 17.62
N ARG A 248 -1.65 16.29 18.76
CA ARG A 248 -0.57 16.77 19.62
C ARG A 248 0.21 15.60 20.23
N ALA A 249 1.55 15.66 20.16
CA ALA A 249 2.41 14.69 20.84
C ALA A 249 2.37 14.87 22.36
N LYS A 250 2.31 13.77 23.10
CA LYS A 250 2.59 13.78 24.55
C LYS A 250 4.09 14.01 24.74
N ARG A 251 4.45 14.94 25.61
CA ARG A 251 5.84 15.35 25.87
C ARG A 251 6.68 14.15 26.30
N GLY A 252 7.73 13.82 25.55
CA GLY A 252 8.81 12.98 26.04
C GLY A 252 9.53 13.71 27.17
N VAL A 253 9.74 13.05 28.31
CA VAL A 253 10.52 13.63 29.41
C VAL A 253 11.95 13.81 28.88
N PRO A 254 12.52 15.02 28.92
CA PRO A 254 13.91 15.21 28.53
C PRO A 254 14.78 14.30 29.40
N ARG A 255 15.70 13.55 28.79
CA ARG A 255 16.74 12.86 29.55
C ARG A 255 17.59 13.95 30.22
N GLY A 256 17.36 14.16 31.52
CA GLY A 256 18.24 14.99 32.32
C GLY A 256 19.64 14.38 32.26
N ARG A 257 20.62 15.11 31.72
CA ARG A 257 22.01 14.80 32.01
C ARG A 257 22.17 14.93 33.52
N TYR A 258 22.60 13.87 34.20
CA TYR A 258 23.09 13.97 35.57
C TYR A 258 24.25 14.96 35.56
N GLY A 259 23.98 16.22 35.89
CA GLY A 259 25.02 17.18 36.22
C GLY A 259 25.61 16.71 37.54
N SER A 260 26.86 16.26 37.52
CA SER A 260 27.64 16.06 38.74
C SER A 260 27.72 17.40 39.48
N LEU A 261 27.23 17.44 40.71
CA LEU A 261 27.53 18.55 41.62
C LEU A 261 29.04 18.54 41.88
N THR A 262 29.78 19.42 41.23
CA THR A 262 31.13 19.77 41.68
C THR A 262 30.96 20.52 42.99
N ALA A 263 31.24 19.84 44.10
CA ALA A 263 31.40 20.47 45.40
C ALA A 263 32.56 21.46 45.33
N ALA A 264 32.27 22.75 45.53
CA ALA A 264 33.29 23.73 45.85
C ALA A 264 33.57 23.62 47.36
N ALA A 265 34.83 23.34 47.70
CA ALA A 265 35.42 23.56 49.00
C ALA A 265 36.31 24.82 48.92
#